data_AF-A0A7T7CE80-F1
#
_entry.id   AF-A0A7T7CE80-F1
#
_cell.length_a   1.000
_cell.length_b   1.000
_cell.length_c   1.000
_cell.angle_alpha   90.00
_cell.angle_beta   90.00
_cell.angle_gamma   90.00
#
_symmetry.space_group_name_H-M   'P 1'
#
loop_
_entity.id
_entity.type
_entity.pdbx_description
1 polymer ?
#
loop_
_entity_poly.entity_id
_entity_poly.type
_entity_poly.pdbx_seq_one_letter_code
_entity_poly.pdbx_strand_id
1 'polypeptide(L)' 'MTRADLASYLGTTPETISRRLSVLEDQGVIQQLTNKQIKILDMNGLLLI' A
#
# COMPACT_ATOMS: atom_id res chain seq x y z
N MET A 1 1.55 11.32 -5.47
CA MET A 1 1.51 10.11 -6.30
C MET A 1 0.15 9.46 -6.14
N THR A 2 -0.54 9.15 -7.24
CA THR A 2 -1.83 8.45 -7.25
C THR A 2 -1.62 6.94 -7.29
N ARG A 3 -2.67 6.14 -7.06
CA ARG A 3 -2.61 4.68 -7.20
C ARG A 3 -2.19 4.25 -8.61
N ALA A 4 -2.59 5.03 -9.63
CA ALA A 4 -2.19 4.80 -11.02
C ALA A 4 -0.70 5.04 -11.23
N ASP A 5 -0.13 6.11 -10.65
CA ASP A 5 1.31 6.35 -10.72
C ASP A 5 2.11 5.22 -10.06
N LEU A 6 1.60 4.68 -8.95
CA LEU A 6 2.20 3.54 -8.21
C LEU A 6 2.15 2.24 -9.01
N ALA A 7 1.02 2.00 -9.68
CA ALA A 7 0.86 0.86 -10.57
C ALA A 7 1.81 0.94 -11.76
N SER A 8 1.88 2.09 -12.43
CA SER A 8 2.81 2.33 -13.54
C SER A 8 4.27 2.19 -13.13
N TYR A 9 4.63 2.69 -11.94
CA TYR A 9 6.00 2.60 -11.42
C TYR A 9 6.41 1.15 -11.11
N LEU A 10 5.51 0.35 -10.56
CA LEU A 10 5.76 -1.05 -10.18
C LEU A 10 5.45 -2.05 -11.31
N GLY A 11 5.06 -1.58 -12.50
CA GLY A 11 4.71 -2.46 -13.63
C GLY A 11 3.51 -3.35 -13.36
N THR A 12 2.51 -2.83 -12.64
CA THR A 12 1.30 -3.57 -12.27
C THR A 12 0.04 -2.74 -12.55
N THR A 13 -1.13 -3.20 -12.12
CA THR A 13 -2.40 -2.49 -12.31
C THR A 13 -2.85 -1.75 -11.04
N PRO A 14 -3.59 -0.63 -11.15
CA PRO A 14 -4.10 0.11 -9.99
C PRO A 14 -4.97 -0.73 -9.06
N GLU A 15 -5.68 -1.72 -9.61
CA GLU A 15 -6.50 -2.69 -8.88
C GLU A 15 -5.62 -3.61 -8.03
N THR A 16 -4.49 -4.07 -8.59
CA THR A 16 -3.53 -4.93 -7.88
C THR A 16 -2.89 -4.18 -6.71
N ILE A 17 -2.46 -2.94 -6.92
CA ILE A 17 -1.94 -2.08 -5.85
C ILE A 17 -3.00 -1.87 -4.78
N SER A 18 -4.25 -1.57 -5.18
CA SER A 18 -5.32 -1.36 -4.22
C SER A 18 -5.60 -2.58 -3.37
N ARG A 19 -5.60 -3.77 -3.98
CA ARG A 19 -5.77 -5.03 -3.26
C ARG A 19 -4.64 -5.25 -2.25
N ARG A 20 -3.38 -5.10 -2.67
CA ARG A 20 -2.20 -5.30 -1.81
C ARG A 20 -2.19 -4.32 -0.62
N LEU A 21 -2.48 -3.05 -0.86
CA LEU A 21 -2.57 -2.05 0.21
C LEU A 21 -3.68 -2.37 1.22
N SER A 22 -4.83 -2.85 0.75
CA SER A 22 -5.93 -3.24 1.65
C SER A 22 -5.56 -4.45 2.50
N VAL A 23 -4.81 -5.42 1.95
CA VAL A 23 -4.30 -6.56 2.73
C VAL A 23 -3.31 -6.12 3.80
N LEU A 24 -2.38 -5.23 3.47
CA LEU A 24 -1.41 -4.70 4.45
C LEU A 24 -2.10 -3.89 5.55
N GLU A 25 -3.20 -3.21 5.23
CA GLU A 25 -4.02 -2.50 6.20
C GLU A 25 -4.82 -3.44 7.10
N ASP A 26 -5.42 -4.50 6.52
CA ASP A 26 -6.11 -5.57 7.28
C ASP A 26 -5.16 -6.30 8.25
N GLN A 27 -3.91 -6.48 7.83
CA GLN A 27 -2.85 -7.03 8.68
C GLN A 27 -2.34 -6.04 9.75
N GLY A 28 -2.85 -4.81 9.79
CA GLY A 28 -2.45 -3.79 10.77
C GLY A 28 -1.04 -3.23 10.56
N VAL A 29 -0.43 -3.48 9.40
CA VAL A 29 0.95 -3.06 9.10
C VAL A 29 0.98 -1.59 8.65
N ILE A 30 -0.06 -1.18 7.91
CA ILE A 30 -0.23 0.20 7.43
C ILE A 30 -1.65 0.70 7.71
N GLN A 31 -1.84 2.02 7.61
CA GLN A 31 -3.14 2.66 7.63
C GLN A 31 -3.22 3.71 6.51
N GLN A 32 -4.20 3.59 5.64
CA GLN A 32 -4.45 4.51 4.54
C GLN A 32 -5.23 5.71 5.08
N LEU A 33 -4.58 6.87 5.21
CA LEU A 33 -5.21 8.10 5.69
C LEU A 33 -5.96 8.82 4.57
N THR A 34 -5.38 8.83 3.37
CA THR A 34 -6.01 9.37 2.15
C THR A 34 -5.52 8.59 0.94
N ASN A 35 -6.08 8.86 -0.25
CA ASN A 35 -5.61 8.28 -1.52
C ASN A 35 -4.14 8.61 -1.88
N LYS A 36 -3.48 9.48 -1.11
CA LYS A 36 -2.09 9.89 -1.31
C LYS A 36 -1.23 9.83 -0.04
N GLN A 37 -1.80 9.43 1.10
CA GLN A 37 -1.09 9.34 2.38
C GLN A 37 -1.36 8.00 3.04
N ILE A 38 -0.28 7.32 3.38
CA ILE A 38 -0.27 6.03 4.07
C ILE A 38 0.62 6.21 5.29
N LYS A 39 0.09 5.86 6.46
CA LYS A 39 0.83 5.79 7.72
C LYS A 39 1.33 4.37 7.90
N ILE A 40 2.62 4.22 8.17
CA ILE A 40 3.20 2.93 8.54
C ILE A 40 2.94 2.74 10.05
N LEU A 41 2.28 1.64 10.41
CA LEU A 41 2.00 1.29 11.81
C LEU A 41 3.06 0.36 12.35
N ASP A 42 3.51 -0.60 11.54
CA ASP A 42 4.57 -1.54 11.90
C ASP A 42 5.63 -1.62 10.79
N MET A 43 6.78 -1.02 11.05
CA MET A 43 7.91 -1.03 10.12
C MET A 43 8.61 -2.39 10.09
N ASN A 44 8.60 -3.15 11.18
CA ASN A 44 9.21 -4.48 11.22
C ASN A 44 8.35 -5.50 10.45
N GLY A 45 7.03 -5.41 10.60
CA GLY A 45 6.08 -6.19 9.81
C GLY A 45 6.21 -5.97 8.30
N LEU A 46 6.68 -4.79 7.87
CA LEU A 46 6.92 -4.45 6.46
C LEU A 46 8.23 -4.99 5.89
N LEU A 47 9.24 -5.25 6.73
CA LEU A 47 10.59 -5.64 6.32
C LEU A 47 10.79 -7.16 6.18
N LEU A 48 9.83 -7.95 6.66
CA LEU A 48 9.91 -9.42 6.75
C LEU A 48 9.03 -10.17 5.73
N ILE A 49 8.43 -9.47 4.76
CA ILE A 49 7.53 -10.03 3.73
C ILE A 49 8.21 -10.13 2.37
#